data_AF-A0A3B1EJT0-F1
#
_entry.id   AF-A0A3B1EJT0-F1
#
_cell.length_a   1.000
_cell.length_b   1.000
_cell.length_c   1.000
_cell.angle_alpha   90.00
_cell.angle_beta   90.00
_cell.angle_gamma   90.00
#
_symmetry.space_group_name_H-M   'P 1'
#
loop_
_entity.id
_entity.type
_entity.pdbx_description
1 polymer ?
#
loop_
_entity_poly.entity_id
_entity_poly.type
_entity_poly.pdbx_seq_one_letter_code
_entity_poly.pdbx_strand_id
1 'polypeptide(L)'
;MKYPFIIEPSNTGYAAAPPQFMILVTAKTKAELKTKMAEALGLHLYDYHGTLPPPTRHEDIDVSYYDTYDIVDIEPARVNPVSIEIDRIISASGLSQAEVARRMGTSPASISRITNPFFFGHKVDTLRRVAEAVGKKLEVVFS
;
A
#
# COMPACT_ATOMS: atom_id res chain seq x y z
N MET A 1 -4.88 -2.03 -15.37
CA MET A 1 -4.05 -3.18 -15.81
C MET A 1 -4.04 -4.20 -14.69
N LYS A 2 -4.23 -5.49 -14.98
CA LYS A 2 -4.29 -6.54 -13.96
C LYS A 2 -3.06 -7.43 -14.03
N TYR A 3 -2.59 -7.90 -12.88
CA TYR A 3 -1.42 -8.77 -12.77
C TYR A 3 -1.83 -10.11 -12.16
N PRO A 4 -1.34 -11.24 -12.71
CA PRO A 4 -1.68 -12.54 -12.16
C PRO A 4 -0.99 -12.72 -10.80
N PHE A 5 -1.71 -13.31 -9.86
CA PHE A 5 -1.18 -13.85 -8.61
C PHE A 5 -1.42 -15.35 -8.60
N ILE A 6 -0.39 -16.11 -8.25
CA ILE A 6 -0.51 -17.51 -7.87
C ILE A 6 -0.98 -17.52 -6.41
N ILE A 7 -2.06 -18.25 -6.12
CA ILE A 7 -2.63 -18.41 -4.79
C ILE A 7 -2.48 -19.88 -4.40
N GLU A 8 -1.94 -20.16 -3.22
CA GLU A 8 -1.81 -21.51 -2.68
C GLU A 8 -2.37 -21.60 -1.25
N PRO A 9 -2.84 -22.78 -0.81
CA PRO A 9 -3.10 -23.02 0.61
C PRO A 9 -1.83 -22.86 1.44
N SER A 10 -1.97 -22.32 2.64
CA SER A 10 -0.89 -22.26 3.64
C SER A 10 -1.39 -22.83 4.97
N ASN A 11 -0.47 -23.10 5.90
CA ASN A 11 -0.79 -23.69 7.22
C ASN A 11 -1.88 -22.94 8.01
N THR A 12 -2.11 -21.64 7.72
CA THR A 12 -3.06 -20.80 8.44
C THR A 12 -4.08 -20.10 7.54
N GLY A 13 -4.14 -20.47 6.26
CA GLY A 13 -5.07 -19.88 5.29
C GLY A 13 -4.53 -19.99 3.87
N TYR A 14 -4.16 -18.84 3.30
CA TYR A 14 -3.71 -18.73 1.92
C TYR A 14 -2.48 -17.84 1.83
N ALA A 15 -1.60 -18.16 0.88
CA ALA A 15 -0.51 -17.30 0.44
C ALA A 15 -0.73 -16.93 -1.02
N ALA A 16 -0.22 -15.77 -1.43
CA ALA A 16 -0.21 -15.38 -2.83
C ALA A 16 1.01 -14.56 -3.20
N ALA A 17 1.50 -14.78 -4.41
CA ALA A 17 2.62 -14.06 -5.00
C ALA A 17 2.38 -13.85 -6.51
N PRO A 18 2.68 -12.66 -7.06
CA PRO A 18 2.73 -12.48 -8.49
C PRO A 18 4.07 -13.03 -9.02
N PRO A 19 4.08 -13.71 -10.18
CA PRO A 19 5.28 -14.40 -10.68
C PRO A 19 6.42 -13.43 -11.05
N GLN A 20 6.09 -12.17 -11.31
CA GLN A 20 7.01 -11.17 -11.84
C GLN A 20 7.54 -10.19 -10.79
N PHE A 21 7.05 -10.24 -9.55
CA PHE A 21 7.50 -9.34 -8.48
C PHE A 21 7.78 -10.11 -7.20
N MET A 22 8.75 -9.61 -6.42
CA MET A 22 9.02 -10.13 -5.07
C MET A 22 8.00 -9.58 -4.08
N ILE A 23 6.75 -10.02 -4.20
CA ILE A 23 5.65 -9.72 -3.29
C ILE A 23 5.13 -11.05 -2.74
N LEU A 24 5.00 -11.14 -1.43
CA LEU A 24 4.31 -12.24 -0.76
C LEU A 24 3.26 -11.66 0.17
N VAL A 25 2.02 -12.11 0.02
CA VAL A 25 0.93 -11.76 0.93
C VAL A 25 0.27 -13.03 1.46
N THR A 26 -0.13 -12.98 2.73
CA THR A 26 -0.83 -14.08 3.40
C THR A 26 -2.09 -13.58 4.08
N ALA A 27 -3.13 -14.40 4.12
CA ALA A 27 -4.38 -14.09 4.79
C ALA A 27 -5.12 -15.35 5.21
N LYS A 28 -6.02 -15.24 6.19
CA LYS A 28 -6.84 -16.38 6.65
C LYS A 28 -7.92 -16.76 5.65
N THR A 29 -8.39 -15.80 4.85
CA THR A 29 -9.48 -15.99 3.88
C THR A 29 -9.10 -15.47 2.51
N LYS A 30 -9.65 -16.06 1.43
CA LYS A 30 -9.44 -15.57 0.06
C LYS A 30 -9.92 -14.12 -0.13
N ALA A 31 -10.98 -13.71 0.60
CA ALA A 31 -11.49 -12.35 0.53
C ALA A 31 -10.49 -11.33 1.09
N GLU A 32 -9.92 -11.59 2.27
CA GLU A 32 -8.87 -10.76 2.87
C GLU A 32 -7.59 -10.78 2.00
N LEU A 33 -7.24 -11.95 1.46
CA LEU A 33 -6.10 -12.11 0.56
C LEU A 33 -6.23 -11.20 -0.66
N LYS A 34 -7.41 -11.15 -1.26
CA LYS A 34 -7.68 -10.31 -2.44
C LYS A 34 -7.41 -8.83 -2.17
N THR A 35 -7.86 -8.31 -1.03
CA THR A 35 -7.58 -6.92 -0.63
C THR A 35 -6.07 -6.71 -0.46
N LYS A 36 -5.39 -7.59 0.28
CA LYS A 36 -3.95 -7.50 0.51
C LYS A 36 -3.12 -7.60 -0.77
N MET A 37 -3.51 -8.46 -1.72
CA MET A 37 -2.86 -8.56 -3.04
C MET A 37 -2.95 -7.23 -3.80
N ALA A 38 -4.15 -6.63 -3.86
CA ALA A 38 -4.35 -5.35 -4.53
C ALA A 38 -3.54 -4.22 -3.87
N GLU A 39 -3.54 -4.16 -2.54
CA GLU A 39 -2.78 -3.17 -1.76
C GLU A 39 -1.27 -3.32 -1.95
N ALA A 40 -0.73 -4.54 -1.79
CA ALA A 40 0.70 -4.80 -1.96
C ALA A 40 1.17 -4.51 -3.38
N LEU A 41 0.39 -4.91 -4.38
CA LEU A 41 0.67 -4.59 -5.78
C LEU A 41 0.61 -3.08 -6.04
N GLY A 42 -0.38 -2.38 -5.48
CA GLY A 42 -0.51 -0.93 -5.59
C GLY A 42 0.72 -0.20 -5.07
N LEU A 43 1.20 -0.58 -3.88
CA LEU A 43 2.43 -0.02 -3.29
C LEU A 43 3.67 -0.35 -4.12
N HIS A 44 3.84 -1.61 -4.53
CA HIS A 44 4.98 -2.01 -5.35
C HIS A 44 5.07 -1.23 -6.66
N LEU A 45 3.95 -1.04 -7.36
CA LEU A 45 3.90 -0.31 -8.61
C LEU A 45 4.04 1.21 -8.41
N TYR A 46 3.62 1.74 -7.26
CA TYR A 46 3.81 3.15 -6.92
C TYR A 46 5.29 3.51 -6.76
N ASP A 47 6.07 2.61 -6.16
CA ASP A 47 7.53 2.78 -6.00
C ASP A 47 8.32 2.42 -7.27
N TYR A 48 7.65 1.94 -8.32
CA TYR A 48 8.32 1.51 -9.54
C TYR A 48 8.82 2.72 -10.35
N HIS A 49 10.14 2.83 -10.46
CA HIS A 49 10.79 3.87 -11.26
C HIS A 49 11.02 3.36 -12.69
N GLY A 50 10.21 3.82 -13.65
CA GLY A 50 10.36 3.51 -15.07
C GLY A 50 9.04 3.15 -15.74
N THR A 51 9.13 2.48 -16.89
CA THR A 51 7.94 1.93 -17.57
C THR A 51 7.45 0.71 -16.81
N LEU A 52 6.19 0.72 -16.38
CA LEU A 52 5.59 -0.43 -15.70
C LEU A 52 5.75 -1.70 -16.56
N PRO A 53 6.24 -2.81 -15.99
CA PRO A 53 6.40 -4.03 -16.74
C PRO A 53 5.02 -4.59 -17.10
N PRO A 54 4.85 -5.17 -18.30
CA PRO A 54 3.59 -5.79 -18.65
C PRO A 54 3.29 -6.98 -17.72
N PRO A 55 2.01 -7.35 -17.53
CA PRO A 55 1.65 -8.56 -16.81
C PRO A 55 2.17 -9.82 -17.52
N THR A 56 2.71 -10.77 -16.74
CA THR A 56 3.03 -12.11 -17.23
C THR A 56 1.75 -12.78 -17.74
N ARG A 57 1.83 -13.43 -18.90
CA ARG A 57 0.68 -14.17 -19.45
C ARG A 57 0.54 -15.48 -18.68
N HIS A 58 -0.68 -15.97 -18.49
CA HIS A 58 -0.93 -17.18 -17.69
C HIS A 58 -0.19 -18.41 -18.24
N GLU A 59 -0.04 -18.52 -19.56
CA GLU A 59 0.71 -19.60 -20.22
C GLU A 59 2.22 -19.60 -19.94
N ASP A 60 2.77 -18.46 -19.50
CA ASP A 60 4.20 -18.31 -19.21
C ASP A 60 4.51 -18.51 -17.71
N ILE A 61 3.50 -18.80 -16.88
CA ILE A 61 3.67 -18.96 -15.43
C ILE A 61 4.08 -20.40 -15.13
N ASP A 62 5.31 -20.57 -14.63
CA ASP A 62 5.77 -21.85 -14.13
C ASP A 62 5.11 -22.15 -12.76
N VAL A 63 4.24 -23.16 -12.78
CA VAL A 63 3.51 -23.65 -11.61
C VAL A 63 3.90 -25.07 -11.23
N SER A 64 4.99 -25.60 -11.80
CA SER A 64 5.43 -26.98 -11.58
C SER A 64 5.77 -27.32 -10.13
N TYR A 65 6.04 -26.30 -9.30
CA TYR A 65 6.34 -26.42 -7.88
C TYR A 65 5.09 -26.39 -6.97
N TYR A 66 3.89 -26.19 -7.51
CA TYR A 66 2.67 -26.05 -6.72
C TYR A 66 1.78 -27.29 -6.83
N ASP A 67 1.52 -27.94 -5.69
CA ASP A 67 0.59 -29.09 -5.65
C ASP A 67 -0.88 -28.67 -5.83
N THR A 68 -1.25 -27.50 -5.31
CA THR A 68 -2.60 -26.95 -5.40
C THR A 68 -2.51 -25.44 -5.48
N TYR A 69 -3.01 -24.87 -6.58
CA TYR A 69 -2.97 -23.44 -6.80
C TYR A 69 -4.20 -22.93 -7.56
N ASP A 70 -4.47 -21.63 -7.41
CA ASP A 70 -5.31 -20.85 -8.30
C ASP A 70 -4.46 -19.72 -8.91
N ILE A 71 -4.81 -19.26 -10.13
CA ILE A 71 -4.26 -18.04 -10.70
C ILE A 71 -5.38 -17.01 -10.77
N VAL A 72 -5.15 -15.82 -10.18
CA VAL A 72 -6.14 -14.75 -10.13
C VAL A 72 -5.53 -13.43 -10.58
N ASP A 73 -6.19 -12.77 -11.53
CA ASP A 73 -5.79 -11.44 -11.99
C ASP A 73 -6.26 -10.35 -11.02
N ILE A 74 -5.31 -9.59 -10.50
CA ILE A 74 -5.53 -8.53 -9.52
C ILE A 74 -5.26 -7.17 -10.14
N GLU A 75 -6.24 -6.28 -9.97
CA GLU A 75 -6.05 -4.86 -10.23
C GLU A 75 -5.36 -4.21 -9.02
N PRO A 76 -4.29 -3.43 -9.21
CA PRO A 76 -3.63 -2.74 -8.10
C PRO A 76 -4.59 -1.75 -7.44
N ALA A 77 -4.54 -1.71 -6.11
CA ALA A 77 -5.21 -0.66 -5.36
C ALA A 77 -4.57 0.69 -5.71
N ARG A 78 -5.41 1.73 -5.83
CA ARG A 78 -4.93 3.09 -6.00
C ARG A 78 -4.19 3.51 -4.73
N VAL A 79 -2.96 3.97 -4.88
CA VAL A 79 -2.17 4.58 -3.80
C VAL A 79 -2.45 6.07 -3.75
N ASN A 80 -2.63 6.61 -2.54
CA ASN A 80 -2.74 8.04 -2.31
C ASN A 80 -1.35 8.65 -2.03
N PRO A 81 -0.77 9.41 -2.97
CA PRO A 81 0.54 10.05 -2.78
C PRO A 81 0.56 11.02 -1.59
N VAL A 82 -0.58 11.61 -1.22
CA VAL A 82 -0.66 12.51 -0.06
C VAL A 82 -0.40 11.75 1.25
N SER A 83 -0.93 10.54 1.40
CA SER A 83 -0.69 9.73 2.59
C SER A 83 0.77 9.29 2.69
N ILE A 84 1.37 8.93 1.54
CA ILE A 84 2.80 8.61 1.45
C ILE A 84 3.65 9.81 1.87
N GLU A 85 3.34 11.01 1.37
CA GLU A 85 4.09 12.21 1.72
C GLU A 85 3.95 12.58 3.20
N ILE A 86 2.76 12.41 3.79
CA ILE A 86 2.55 12.59 5.24
C ILE A 86 3.44 11.64 6.04
N ASP A 87 3.45 10.36 5.70
CA ASP A 87 4.28 9.38 6.39
C ASP A 87 5.77 9.73 6.24
N ARG A 88 6.21 10.08 5.02
CA ARG A 88 7.57 10.50 4.72
C ARG A 88 8.03 11.70 5.55
N ILE A 89 7.23 12.77 5.66
CA ILE A 89 7.62 13.96 6.43
C ILE A 89 7.60 13.68 7.94
N ILE A 90 6.73 12.79 8.42
CA ILE A 90 6.74 12.36 9.83
C ILE A 90 8.03 11.59 10.11
N SER A 91 8.38 10.59 9.29
CA SER A 91 9.63 9.85 9.44
C SER A 91 10.85 10.76 9.37
N ALA A 92 10.88 11.70 8.41
CA ALA A 92 11.99 12.64 8.26
C ALA A 92 12.12 13.66 9.41
N SER A 93 11.04 13.89 10.18
CA SER A 93 11.06 14.78 11.34
C SER A 93 11.70 14.15 12.59
N GLY A 94 11.90 12.83 12.60
CA GLY A 94 12.36 12.07 13.78
C GLY A 94 11.31 11.94 14.89
N LEU A 95 10.07 12.42 14.68
CA LEU A 95 8.98 12.29 15.63
C LEU A 95 8.28 10.93 15.48
N SER A 96 7.82 10.36 16.59
CA SER A 96 6.91 9.23 16.53
C SER A 96 5.50 9.68 16.12
N GLN A 97 4.71 8.77 15.53
CA GLN A 97 3.30 9.07 15.20
C GLN A 97 2.49 9.51 16.44
N ALA A 98 2.82 8.98 17.63
CA ALA A 98 2.19 9.39 18.88
C ALA A 98 2.52 10.84 19.27
N GLU A 99 3.77 11.27 19.06
CA GLU A 99 4.18 12.65 19.32
C GLU A 99 3.54 13.62 18.32
N VAL A 100 3.44 13.24 17.05
CA VAL A 100 2.69 14.02 16.05
C VAL A 100 1.22 14.14 16.45
N ALA A 101 0.59 13.03 16.89
CA ALA A 101 -0.79 13.06 17.38
C ALA A 101 -0.97 14.03 18.55
N ARG A 102 -0.03 14.02 19.52
CA ARG A 102 -0.04 14.92 20.68
C ARG A 102 0.08 16.38 20.27
N ARG A 103 1.02 16.73 19.38
CA ARG A 103 1.19 18.10 18.87
C ARG A 103 -0.01 18.60 18.09
N MET A 104 -0.66 17.71 17.34
CA MET A 104 -1.89 18.02 16.64
C MET A 104 -3.09 18.09 17.57
N GLY A 105 -3.04 17.60 18.80
CA GLY A 105 -4.23 17.47 19.66
C GLY A 105 -5.24 16.45 19.11
N THR A 106 -4.75 15.30 18.63
CA THR A 106 -5.56 14.21 18.07
C THR A 106 -5.13 12.84 18.60
N SER A 107 -5.80 11.77 18.17
CA SER A 107 -5.49 10.40 18.57
C SER A 107 -4.44 9.75 17.65
N PRO A 108 -3.64 8.79 18.14
CA PRO A 108 -2.75 7.98 17.29
C PRO A 108 -3.48 7.28 16.14
N ALA A 109 -4.73 6.84 16.36
CA ALA A 109 -5.57 6.25 15.32
C ALA A 109 -5.87 7.22 14.17
N SER A 110 -5.95 8.52 14.46
CA SER A 110 -6.13 9.55 13.42
C SER A 110 -4.86 9.70 12.57
N ILE A 111 -3.67 9.62 13.18
CA ILE A 111 -2.39 9.63 12.46
C ILE A 111 -2.23 8.37 11.60
N SER A 112 -2.51 7.19 12.16
CA SER A 112 -2.49 5.93 11.41
C SER A 112 -3.43 5.97 10.20
N ARG A 113 -4.61 6.59 10.34
CA ARG A 113 -5.55 6.74 9.22
C ARG A 113 -4.99 7.62 8.11
N ILE A 114 -4.41 8.77 8.43
CA ILE A 114 -3.92 9.71 7.41
C ILE A 114 -2.56 9.31 6.81
N THR A 115 -1.80 8.43 7.48
CA THR A 115 -0.58 7.82 6.92
C THR A 115 -0.89 6.58 6.10
N ASN A 116 -2.09 6.01 6.20
CA ASN A 116 -2.49 4.85 5.39
C ASN A 116 -2.48 5.21 3.88
N PRO A 117 -1.69 4.51 3.04
CA PRO A 117 -1.60 4.73 1.60
C PRO A 117 -2.95 4.63 0.86
N PHE A 118 -3.93 3.93 1.42
CA PHE A 118 -5.25 3.70 0.82
C PHE A 118 -6.34 4.62 1.40
N PHE A 119 -5.98 5.62 2.21
CA PHE A 119 -6.91 6.61 2.73
C PHE A 119 -6.97 7.87 1.84
N PHE A 120 -8.17 8.25 1.39
CA PHE A 120 -8.39 9.38 0.47
C PHE A 120 -9.15 10.57 1.08
N GLY A 121 -9.51 10.50 2.37
CA GLY A 121 -10.38 11.47 3.04
C GLY A 121 -9.67 12.69 3.65
N HIS A 122 -8.57 13.16 3.07
CA HIS A 122 -7.77 14.26 3.63
C HIS A 122 -8.50 15.60 3.54
N LYS A 123 -8.52 16.34 4.65
CA LYS A 123 -8.94 17.75 4.67
C LYS A 123 -7.69 18.64 4.64
N VAL A 124 -7.75 19.76 3.92
CA VAL A 124 -6.63 20.74 3.86
C VAL A 124 -6.21 21.19 5.26
N ASP A 125 -7.16 21.38 6.18
CA ASP A 125 -6.86 21.70 7.58
C ASP A 125 -6.03 20.62 8.29
N THR A 126 -6.34 19.35 8.05
CA THR A 126 -5.56 18.23 8.58
C THR A 126 -4.13 18.25 8.05
N LEU A 127 -3.96 18.47 6.75
CA LEU A 127 -2.63 18.56 6.12
C LEU A 127 -1.81 19.72 6.72
N ARG A 128 -2.44 20.87 6.96
CA ARG A 128 -1.79 22.03 7.57
C ARG A 128 -1.32 21.71 8.99
N ARG A 129 -2.18 21.11 9.82
CA ARG A 129 -1.85 20.73 11.21
C ARG A 129 -0.75 19.68 11.29
N VAL A 130 -0.72 18.72 10.37
CA VAL A 130 0.41 17.78 10.26
C VAL A 130 1.69 18.54 9.97
N ALA A 131 1.70 19.41 8.96
CA ALA A 131 2.88 20.19 8.58
C ALA A 131 3.39 21.03 9.76
N GLU A 132 2.51 21.75 10.45
CA GLU A 132 2.85 22.54 11.64
C GLU A 132 3.46 21.67 12.76
N ALA A 133 2.87 20.49 13.03
CA ALA A 133 3.36 19.58 14.07
C ALA A 133 4.79 19.08 13.81
N VAL A 134 5.17 18.92 12.53
CA VAL A 134 6.52 18.52 12.11
C VAL A 134 7.44 19.70 11.76
N GLY A 135 7.01 20.95 12.01
CA GLY A 135 7.81 22.15 11.73
C GLY A 135 7.99 22.45 10.24
N LYS A 136 7.00 22.11 9.41
CA LYS A 136 6.94 22.38 7.97
C LYS A 136 5.78 23.34 7.66
N LYS A 137 5.69 23.76 6.39
CA LYS A 137 4.60 24.57 5.86
C LYS A 137 3.89 23.81 4.74
N LEU A 138 2.56 23.87 4.70
CA LEU A 138 1.76 23.36 3.58
C LEU A 138 1.61 24.44 2.50
N GLU A 139 1.89 24.08 1.25
CA GLU A 139 1.63 24.91 0.08
C GLU A 139 0.79 24.11 -0.93
N VAL A 140 -0.21 24.76 -1.54
CA VAL A 140 -1.05 24.20 -2.60
C VAL A 140 -0.85 25.06 -3.83
N VAL A 141 -0.34 24.47 -4.90
CA VAL A 141 -0.03 25.15 -6.15
C VAL A 141 -0.92 24.56 -7.24
N PHE A 142 -1.61 25.41 -7.99
CA PHE A 142 -2.30 25.05 -9.21
C PHE A 142 -1.39 25.44 -10.38
N SER A 143 -1.15 24.50 -11.29
CA SER A 143 -0.28 24.67 -12.47
C SER A 143 -0.94 24.09 -13.69
#